data_AF-A0A7C4RTA0-F1
#
_entry.id   AF-A0A7C4RTA0-F1
#
_cell.length_a   1.000
_cell.length_b   1.000
_cell.length_c   1.000
_cell.angle_alpha   90.00
_cell.angle_beta   90.00
_cell.angle_gamma   90.00
#
_symmetry.space_group_name_H-M   'P 1'
#
loop_
_entity.id
_entity.type
_entity.pdbx_description
1 polymer ?
#
loop_
_entity_poly.entity_id
_entity_poly.type
_entity_poly.pdbx_seq_one_letter_code
_entity_poly.pdbx_strand_id
1 'polypeptide(L)'
;MQTKPLPPKELTCSCGNTFTSTQSSNWCRVCGKQVFYDPKDERKSRWTRIYVNALIVIIIGFSAYFFIEMILTPMLQLHKGG
;
A
#
# COMPACT_ATOMS: atom_id res chain seq x y z
N MET A 1 -9.97 18.48 -1.08
CA MET A 1 -8.49 18.59 -1.09
C MET A 1 -8.12 19.69 -2.08
N GLN A 2 -7.81 20.91 -1.61
CA GLN A 2 -7.42 22.00 -2.51
C GLN A 2 -5.92 21.92 -2.78
N THR A 3 -5.55 21.55 -4.00
CA THR A 3 -4.17 21.61 -4.48
C THR A 3 -3.88 23.03 -4.93
N LYS A 4 -2.99 23.73 -4.21
CA LYS A 4 -2.35 24.96 -4.72
C LYS A 4 -1.88 24.68 -6.17
N PRO A 5 -2.20 25.51 -7.17
CA PRO A 5 -1.76 25.27 -8.53
C PRO A 5 -0.22 25.22 -8.55
N LEU A 6 0.33 24.06 -8.87
CA LEU A 6 1.77 23.90 -9.01
C LEU A 6 2.20 24.52 -10.35
N PRO A 7 3.44 25.03 -10.45
CA PRO A 7 3.93 25.54 -11.72
C PRO A 7 3.82 24.44 -12.79
N PRO A 8 3.42 24.79 -14.02
CA PRO A 8 3.27 23.81 -15.08
C PRO A 8 4.60 23.10 -15.33
N LYS A 9 4.61 21.79 -15.14
CA LYS A 9 5.77 20.93 -15.37
C LYS A 9 5.42 19.89 -16.40
N GLU A 10 6.34 19.64 -17.31
CA GLU A 10 6.23 18.54 -18.24
C GLU A 10 6.53 17.23 -17.50
N LEU A 11 5.57 16.32 -17.51
CA LEU A 11 5.67 15.01 -16.91
C LEU A 11 5.69 13.95 -18.01
N THR A 12 6.64 13.02 -17.91
CA THR A 12 6.72 11.86 -18.79
C THR A 12 6.11 10.67 -18.08
N CYS A 13 5.05 10.11 -18.67
CA CYS A 13 4.50 8.86 -18.21
C CYS A 13 5.46 7.69 -18.53
N SER A 14 5.41 6.61 -17.76
CA SER A 14 6.20 5.39 -18.04
C SER A 14 5.87 4.73 -19.38
N CYS A 15 4.76 5.10 -20.04
CA CYS A 15 4.44 4.66 -21.39
C CYS A 15 5.11 5.50 -22.50
N GLY A 16 5.87 6.53 -22.15
CA GLY A 16 6.53 7.44 -23.09
C GLY A 16 5.74 8.68 -23.47
N ASN A 17 4.46 8.78 -23.10
CA ASN A 17 3.66 9.97 -23.36
C ASN A 17 4.07 11.13 -22.42
N THR A 18 4.36 12.30 -23.00
CA THR A 18 4.64 13.53 -22.26
C THR A 18 3.39 14.41 -22.20
N PHE A 19 3.14 15.04 -21.06
CA PHE A 19 2.08 16.03 -20.92
C PHE A 19 2.38 17.01 -19.81
N THR A 20 1.83 18.22 -19.93
CA THR A 20 1.99 19.27 -18.92
C THR A 20 0.97 19.07 -17.81
N SER A 21 1.42 19.00 -16.56
CA SER A 21 0.54 18.93 -15.39
C SER A 21 0.78 20.11 -14.46
N THR A 22 -0.31 20.74 -14.02
CA THR A 22 -0.34 21.75 -12.96
C THR A 22 -0.87 21.20 -11.63
N GLN A 23 -1.26 19.91 -11.62
CA GLN A 23 -1.80 19.20 -10.46
C GLN A 23 -0.76 18.22 -9.89
N SER A 24 -0.90 17.87 -8.61
CA SER A 24 0.00 16.96 -7.88
C SER A 24 -0.01 15.53 -8.44
N SER A 25 -1.14 15.07 -8.96
CA SER A 25 -1.23 13.79 -9.68
C SER A 25 -2.18 13.91 -10.86
N ASN A 26 -1.82 13.30 -11.99
CA ASN A 26 -2.66 13.26 -13.18
C ASN A 26 -2.68 11.85 -13.77
N TRP A 27 -3.72 11.54 -14.52
CA TRP A 27 -3.87 10.24 -15.17
C TRP A 27 -3.40 10.33 -16.61
N CYS A 28 -2.54 9.39 -17.03
CA CYS A 28 -2.12 9.33 -18.42
C CYS A 28 -3.30 8.89 -19.30
N ARG A 29 -3.66 9.71 -20.29
CA ARG A 29 -4.75 9.41 -21.23
C ARG A 29 -4.51 8.19 -22.12
N VAL A 30 -3.24 7.81 -22.31
CA VAL A 30 -2.86 6.70 -23.19
C VAL A 30 -2.90 5.36 -22.46
N CYS A 31 -2.25 5.26 -21.30
CA CYS A 31 -2.10 3.98 -20.58
C CYS A 31 -2.93 3.88 -19.30
N GLY A 32 -3.64 4.94 -18.91
CA GLY A 32 -4.44 4.97 -17.68
C GLY A 32 -3.63 4.86 -16.39
N LYS A 33 -2.30 4.99 -16.42
CA LYS A 33 -1.47 5.01 -15.21
C LYS A 33 -1.49 6.37 -14.55
N GLN A 34 -1.52 6.39 -13.22
CA GLN A 34 -1.37 7.62 -12.43
C GLN A 34 0.09 8.07 -12.48
N VAL A 35 0.30 9.33 -12.86
CA VAL A 35 1.61 10.00 -12.94
C VAL A 35 1.62 11.10 -11.88
N PHE A 36 2.66 11.10 -11.05
CA PHE A 36 2.81 12.08 -9.98
C PHE A 36 3.74 13.21 -10.43
N TYR A 37 3.47 14.43 -9.95
CA TYR A 37 4.29 15.60 -10.23
C TYR A 37 5.70 15.49 -9.64
N ASP A 38 5.79 14.90 -8.44
CA ASP A 38 7.03 14.60 -7.74
C ASP A 38 7.19 13.06 -7.58
N PRO A 39 8.31 12.47 -7.99
CA PRO A 39 8.59 11.05 -7.75
C PRO A 39 8.63 10.67 -6.27
N LYS A 40 8.81 11.62 -5.34
CA LYS A 40 8.71 11.37 -3.90
C LYS A 40 7.31 10.96 -3.46
N ASP A 41 6.28 11.57 -4.05
CA ASP A 41 4.89 11.24 -3.72
C ASP A 41 4.51 9.85 -4.22
N GLU A 42 5.04 9.45 -5.38
CA GLU A 42 4.86 8.10 -5.92
C GLU A 42 5.44 7.04 -4.98
N ARG A 43 6.68 7.25 -4.48
CA ARG A 43 7.33 6.33 -3.54
C ARG A 43 6.57 6.25 -2.22
N LYS A 44 6.15 7.40 -1.66
CA LYS A 44 5.39 7.43 -0.41
C LYS A 44 4.10 6.63 -0.52
N SER A 45 3.37 6.76 -1.64
CA SER A 45 2.13 5.99 -1.86
C SER A 45 2.38 4.48 -1.89
N ARG A 46 3.49 4.02 -2.49
CA ARG A 46 3.88 2.60 -2.50
C ARG A 46 4.24 2.10 -1.11
N TRP A 47 5.02 2.85 -0.35
CA TRP A 47 5.38 2.50 1.03
C TRP A 47 4.16 2.42 1.94
N THR A 48 3.21 3.35 1.80
CA THR A 48 1.95 3.29 2.56
C THR A 48 1.17 2.02 2.25
N ARG A 49 1.03 1.63 0.97
CA ARG A 49 0.33 0.38 0.60
C ARG A 49 1.03 -0.86 1.16
N ILE A 50 2.36 -0.92 1.06
CA ILE A 50 3.15 -2.04 1.61
C ILE A 50 2.98 -2.12 3.12
N TYR A 51 3.05 -0.97 3.82
CA TYR A 51 2.88 -0.92 5.27
C TYR A 51 1.49 -1.39 5.71
N VAL A 52 0.43 -0.94 5.03
CA VAL A 52 -0.95 -1.37 5.33
C VAL A 52 -1.12 -2.86 5.09
N ASN A 53 -0.62 -3.40 3.98
CA ASN A 53 -0.67 -4.84 3.73
C ASN A 53 0.12 -5.65 4.76
N ALA A 54 1.32 -5.21 5.13
CA ALA A 54 2.12 -5.87 6.15
C ALA A 54 1.41 -5.88 7.51
N LEU A 55 0.78 -4.76 7.89
CA LEU A 55 0.00 -4.65 9.12
C LEU A 55 -1.18 -5.64 9.13
N ILE A 56 -1.90 -5.78 8.02
CA ILE A 56 -3.01 -6.73 7.89
C ILE A 56 -2.51 -8.18 8.07
N VAL A 57 -1.40 -8.55 7.41
CA VAL A 57 -0.82 -9.90 7.52
C VAL A 57 -0.40 -10.20 8.96
N ILE A 58 0.21 -9.23 9.65
CA ILE A 58 0.60 -9.37 11.07
C ILE A 58 -0.63 -9.61 11.94
N ILE A 59 -1.69 -8.82 11.77
CA ILE A 59 -2.93 -8.97 12.55
C ILE A 59 -3.53 -10.36 12.34
N ILE A 60 -3.68 -10.80 11.09
CA ILE A 60 -4.24 -12.12 10.76
C ILE A 60 -3.37 -13.23 11.36
N GLY A 61 -2.05 -13.14 11.21
CA GLY A 61 -1.11 -14.12 11.76
C GLY A 61 -1.16 -14.18 13.29
N PHE A 62 -1.25 -13.03 13.95
CA PHE A 62 -1.34 -12.93 15.40
C PHE A 62 -2.68 -13.49 15.89
N SER A 63 -3.79 -13.16 15.24
CA SER A 63 -5.10 -13.75 15.54
C SER A 63 -5.06 -15.26 15.40
N ALA A 64 -4.54 -15.80 14.29
CA ALA A 64 -4.42 -17.24 14.07
C ALA A 64 -3.55 -17.92 15.15
N TYR A 65 -2.43 -17.31 15.53
CA TYR A 65 -1.58 -17.79 16.62
C TYR A 65 -2.34 -17.86 17.95
N PHE A 66 -3.11 -16.83 18.31
CA PHE A 66 -3.95 -16.83 19.50
C PHE A 66 -5.00 -17.94 19.50
N PHE A 67 -5.64 -18.20 18.36
CA PHE A 67 -6.57 -19.31 18.22
C PHE A 67 -5.89 -20.67 18.42
N ILE A 68 -4.68 -20.83 17.87
CA ILE A 68 -3.88 -22.04 18.06
C ILE A 68 -3.53 -22.21 19.53
N GLU A 69 -2.94 -21.20 20.18
CA GLU A 69 -2.60 -21.28 21.62
C GLU A 69 -3.82 -21.59 22.48
N MET A 70 -4.96 -20.92 22.25
CA MET A 70 -6.18 -21.11 23.03
C MET A 70 -6.81 -22.51 22.87
N ILE A 71 -6.62 -23.19 21.74
CA ILE A 71 -7.25 -24.49 21.45
C ILE A 71 -6.25 -25.66 21.53
N LEU A 72 -5.05 -25.52 20.98
CA LEU A 72 -4.03 -26.58 20.97
C LEU A 72 -3.41 -26.79 22.35
N THR A 73 -3.06 -25.73 23.09
CA THR A 73 -2.40 -25.91 24.40
C THR A 73 -3.27 -26.65 25.42
N PRO A 74 -4.59 -26.38 25.58
CA PRO A 74 -5.39 -27.17 26.52
C PRO A 74 -5.57 -28.62 26.06
N MET A 75 -5.67 -28.88 24.75
CA MET A 75 -5.81 -30.24 24.20
C MET A 75 -4.53 -31.09 24.38
N LEU A 76 -3.36 -30.49 24.22
CA LEU A 76 -2.07 -31.17 24.38
C LEU A 76 -1.75 -31.50 25.84
N GLN A 77 -2.16 -30.64 26.79
CA GLN A 77 -2.01 -30.90 28.22
C GLN A 77 -2.95 -32.02 28.70
N LEU A 78 -4.14 -32.15 28.11
CA LEU A 78 -5.08 -33.21 28.46
C LEU A 78 -4.55 -34.61 28.12
N HIS A 79 -3.82 -34.76 27.01
CA HIS A 79 -3.28 -36.06 26.58
C HIS A 79 -2.00 -36.48 27.35
N LYS A 80 -1.36 -35.55 28.08
CA LYS A 80 -0.15 -35.84 28.87
C LYS A 80 -0.43 -36.16 30.34
N GLY A 81 -1.70 -36.05 30.77
CA GLY A 81 -2.15 -36.32 32.14
C GLY A 81 -2.98 -37.59 32.33
N GLY A 82 -3.00 -38.51 31.36
CA GLY A 82 -3.67 -39.81 31.42
C GLY A 82 -2.70 -40.97 31.35
#